data_AF-A0AAV8YKJ3-F1
#
_entry.id   AF-A0AAV8YKJ3-F1
#
_cell.length_a   1.000
_cell.length_b   1.000
_cell.length_c   1.000
_cell.angle_alpha   90.00
_cell.angle_beta   90.00
_cell.angle_gamma   90.00
#
_symmetry.space_group_name_H-M   'P 1'
#
loop_
_entity.id
_entity.type
_entity.pdbx_description
1 polymer ?
#
loop_
_entity_poly.entity_id
_entity_poly.type
_entity_poly.pdbx_seq_one_letter_code
_entity_poly.pdbx_strand_id
1 'polypeptide(L)'
;MCSQEYHKDAQMLSYANDLMKYFVKKTCEMYGHDFVSHNVHNLVHLAGDVSLYGKLDNFSAFPFENYMSQLKKMLRKREKPLQQVIKRISEGRFIKKVIPTTSNSAVELFQQHYEGPLLQNFTGISQYKVVRTKKYVLKTREPDCFVQLQNNDIIKIVNFNCFQNGNNSEIKILGYKFLEQSNFFNSPCESSFLGIFDLNCSKMSTLSAWTFSEIKCKLVYMPYSANKSVVYPLLH
;
A
#
# COMPACT_ATOMS: atom_id res chain seq x y z
N MET A 1 -8.62 -5.19 1.16
CA MET A 1 -8.52 -4.96 -0.30
C MET A 1 -9.58 -4.04 -0.88
N CYS A 2 -10.83 -4.06 -0.40
CA CYS A 2 -11.84 -3.07 -0.81
C CYS A 2 -11.98 -1.95 0.22
N SER A 3 -12.36 -0.74 -0.21
CA SER A 3 -12.75 0.31 0.73
C SER A 3 -13.93 -0.19 1.58
N GLN A 4 -13.93 0.13 2.87
CA GLN A 4 -15.02 -0.27 3.75
C GLN A 4 -16.33 0.47 3.42
N GLU A 5 -16.25 1.52 2.62
CA GLU A 5 -17.33 2.48 2.39
C GLU A 5 -18.12 2.17 1.11
N TYR A 6 -17.45 1.86 -0.01
CA TYR A 6 -18.13 1.77 -1.31
C TYR A 6 -18.93 0.48 -1.53
N HIS A 7 -18.58 -0.62 -0.84
CA HIS A 7 -19.28 -1.90 -1.04
C HIS A 7 -20.74 -1.91 -0.56
N LYS A 8 -21.16 -0.90 0.22
CA LYS A 8 -22.54 -0.76 0.71
C LYS A 8 -23.38 0.20 -0.14
N ASP A 9 -22.72 0.98 -1.01
CA ASP A 9 -23.39 1.97 -1.83
C ASP A 9 -23.87 1.31 -3.13
N ALA A 10 -25.19 1.27 -3.30
CA ALA A 10 -25.83 0.68 -4.47
C ALA A 10 -25.43 1.37 -5.78
N GLN A 11 -25.20 2.69 -5.77
CA GLN A 11 -24.76 3.42 -6.96
C GLN A 11 -23.33 3.03 -7.33
N MET A 12 -22.45 2.91 -6.33
CA MET A 12 -21.06 2.47 -6.56
C MET A 12 -20.98 1.02 -7.02
N LEU A 13 -21.82 0.12 -6.49
CA LEU A 13 -21.92 -1.26 -6.96
C LEU A 13 -22.42 -1.34 -8.40
N SER A 14 -23.45 -0.56 -8.76
CA SER A 14 -23.94 -0.48 -10.14
C SER A 14 -22.86 0.03 -11.08
N TYR A 15 -22.16 1.10 -10.68
CA TYR A 15 -21.06 1.66 -11.46
C TYR A 15 -19.92 0.64 -11.65
N ALA A 16 -19.52 -0.06 -10.59
CA ALA A 16 -18.50 -1.11 -10.67
C ALA A 16 -18.92 -2.27 -11.60
N ASN A 17 -20.20 -2.66 -11.58
CA ASN A 17 -20.75 -3.66 -12.49
C ASN A 17 -20.63 -3.23 -13.96
N ASP A 18 -20.96 -1.98 -14.26
CA ASP A 18 -20.85 -1.43 -15.62
C ASP A 18 -19.38 -1.37 -16.07
N LEU A 19 -18.46 -1.01 -15.18
CA LEU A 19 -17.02 -1.04 -15.44
C LEU A 19 -16.50 -2.44 -15.73
N MET A 20 -16.94 -3.46 -14.99
CA MET A 20 -16.54 -4.85 -15.23
C MET A 20 -17.05 -5.37 -16.57
N LYS A 21 -18.31 -5.09 -16.91
CA LYS A 21 -18.87 -5.41 -18.24
C LYS A 21 -18.13 -4.70 -19.36
N TYR A 22 -17.83 -3.41 -19.17
CA TYR A 22 -17.07 -2.64 -20.14
C TYR A 22 -15.67 -3.21 -20.34
N PHE A 23 -14.97 -3.57 -19.26
CA PHE A 23 -13.65 -4.19 -19.31
C PHE A 23 -13.65 -5.51 -20.10
N VAL A 24 -14.59 -6.42 -19.81
CA VAL A 24 -14.69 -7.71 -20.52
C VAL A 24 -15.01 -7.49 -22.01
N LYS A 25 -15.94 -6.59 -22.32
CA LYS A 25 -16.26 -6.25 -23.72
C LYS A 25 -15.04 -5.69 -24.46
N LYS A 26 -14.33 -4.74 -23.86
CA LYS A 26 -13.18 -4.07 -24.49
C LYS A 26 -11.97 -4.97 -24.64
N THR A 27 -11.69 -5.81 -23.67
CA THR A 27 -10.62 -6.81 -23.79
C THR A 27 -10.93 -7.84 -24.87
N CYS A 28 -12.19 -8.26 -25.02
CA CYS A 28 -12.63 -9.10 -26.14
C CYS A 28 -12.41 -8.42 -27.50
N GLU A 29 -12.75 -7.13 -27.64
CA GLU A 29 -12.54 -6.36 -28.87
C GLU A 29 -11.04 -6.22 -29.22
N MET A 30 -10.17 -6.00 -28.22
CA MET A 30 -8.73 -5.79 -28.44
C MET A 30 -7.94 -7.08 -28.65
N TYR A 31 -8.26 -8.13 -27.89
CA TYR A 31 -7.45 -9.36 -27.83
C TYR A 31 -8.15 -10.58 -28.46
N GLY A 32 -9.40 -10.44 -28.89
CA GLY A 32 -10.20 -11.51 -29.46
C GLY A 32 -10.98 -12.33 -28.42
N HIS A 33 -11.87 -13.19 -28.90
CA HIS A 33 -12.75 -14.01 -28.06
C HIS A 33 -11.97 -15.00 -27.17
N ASP A 34 -10.82 -15.49 -27.63
CA ASP A 34 -9.99 -16.44 -26.88
C ASP A 34 -9.40 -15.84 -25.59
N PHE A 35 -9.32 -14.51 -25.50
CA PHE A 35 -8.89 -13.83 -24.28
C PHE A 35 -9.93 -13.92 -23.16
N VAL A 36 -11.22 -14.02 -23.51
CA VAL A 36 -12.33 -14.09 -22.56
C VAL A 36 -12.46 -15.52 -22.01
N SER A 37 -11.44 -15.94 -21.29
CA SER A 37 -11.48 -17.17 -20.50
C SER A 37 -12.57 -17.10 -19.42
N HIS A 38 -12.89 -18.25 -18.84
CA HIS A 38 -13.78 -18.34 -17.68
C HIS A 38 -13.42 -17.35 -16.56
N ASN A 39 -12.12 -17.15 -16.29
CA ASN A 39 -11.67 -16.23 -15.25
C ASN A 39 -11.96 -14.75 -15.58
N VAL A 40 -11.85 -14.38 -16.85
CA VAL A 40 -12.17 -13.01 -17.32
C VAL A 40 -13.67 -12.80 -17.31
N HIS A 41 -14.45 -13.80 -17.74
CA HIS A 41 -15.90 -13.74 -17.71
C HIS A 41 -16.45 -13.58 -16.29
N ASN A 42 -15.88 -14.28 -15.31
CA ASN A 42 -16.29 -14.21 -13.90
C ASN A 42 -16.24 -12.80 -13.30
N LEU A 43 -15.42 -11.89 -13.86
CA LEU A 43 -15.37 -10.49 -13.41
C LEU A 43 -16.72 -9.78 -13.52
N VAL A 44 -17.57 -10.17 -14.48
CA VAL A 44 -18.91 -9.59 -14.65
C VAL A 44 -19.83 -9.91 -13.45
N HIS A 45 -19.60 -11.01 -12.77
CA HIS A 45 -20.40 -11.43 -11.61
C HIS A 45 -19.92 -10.81 -10.29
N LEU A 46 -18.71 -10.24 -10.27
CA LEU A 46 -18.05 -9.80 -9.05
C LEU A 46 -18.87 -8.76 -8.27
N ALA A 47 -19.53 -7.82 -8.94
CA ALA A 47 -20.36 -6.82 -8.28
C ALA A 47 -21.60 -7.46 -7.60
N GLY A 48 -22.19 -8.48 -8.24
CA GLY A 48 -23.27 -9.26 -7.66
C GLY A 48 -22.81 -10.07 -6.46
N ASP A 49 -21.63 -10.70 -6.54
CA ASP A 49 -21.03 -11.43 -5.44
C ASP A 49 -20.74 -10.51 -4.24
N VAL A 50 -20.25 -9.29 -4.49
CA VAL A 50 -20.05 -8.29 -3.43
C VAL A 50 -21.38 -7.88 -2.78
N SER A 51 -22.45 -7.75 -3.56
CA SER A 51 -23.79 -7.46 -3.02
C SER A 51 -24.34 -8.59 -2.14
N LEU A 52 -24.01 -9.85 -2.43
CA LEU A 52 -24.51 -11.03 -1.71
C LEU A 52 -23.64 -11.38 -0.50
N TYR A 53 -22.32 -11.35 -0.66
CA TYR A 53 -21.34 -11.86 0.32
C TYR A 53 -20.58 -10.75 1.05
N GLY A 54 -20.85 -9.48 0.71
CA GLY A 54 -20.18 -8.30 1.26
C GLY A 54 -18.85 -8.03 0.59
N LYS A 55 -17.93 -7.33 1.28
CA LYS A 55 -16.63 -6.97 0.71
C LYS A 55 -15.85 -8.19 0.18
N LEU A 56 -15.02 -7.97 -0.84
CA LEU A 56 -14.22 -9.03 -1.49
C LEU A 56 -13.36 -9.85 -0.51
N ASP A 57 -12.90 -9.25 0.59
CA ASP A 57 -12.13 -9.96 1.62
C ASP A 57 -12.91 -11.14 2.25
N ASN A 58 -14.24 -11.15 2.19
CA ASN A 58 -15.08 -12.18 2.81
C ASN A 58 -15.09 -13.50 2.02
N PHE A 59 -14.91 -13.44 0.70
CA PHE A 59 -15.04 -14.60 -0.19
C PHE A 59 -13.83 -14.78 -1.12
N SER A 60 -12.86 -13.87 -1.09
CA SER A 60 -11.60 -14.03 -1.83
C SER A 60 -10.61 -14.92 -1.09
N ALA A 61 -9.87 -15.73 -1.86
CA ALA A 61 -8.79 -16.56 -1.33
C ALA A 61 -7.46 -15.78 -1.16
N PHE A 62 -7.42 -14.49 -1.54
CA PHE A 62 -6.21 -13.68 -1.57
C PHE A 62 -5.44 -13.62 -0.24
N PRO A 63 -6.08 -13.47 0.94
CA PRO A 63 -5.34 -13.52 2.22
C PRO A 63 -4.57 -14.84 2.43
N PHE A 64 -5.02 -15.93 1.81
CA PHE A 64 -4.42 -17.25 1.93
C PHE A 64 -3.35 -17.54 0.86
N GLU A 65 -3.26 -16.74 -0.21
CA GLU A 65 -2.24 -16.93 -1.27
C GLU A 65 -0.81 -16.83 -0.70
N ASN A 66 -0.57 -15.84 0.17
CA ASN A 66 0.73 -15.70 0.82
C ASN A 66 1.04 -16.90 1.75
N TYR A 67 0.02 -17.42 2.44
CA TYR A 67 0.19 -18.58 3.31
C TYR A 67 0.50 -19.87 2.53
N MET A 68 0.00 -20.00 1.30
CA MET A 68 0.35 -21.13 0.41
C MET A 68 1.86 -21.21 0.14
N SER A 69 2.53 -20.06 -0.02
CA SER A 69 4.00 -20.01 -0.15
C SER A 69 4.70 -20.53 1.11
N GLN A 70 4.19 -20.19 2.30
CA GLN A 70 4.72 -20.70 3.56
C GLN A 70 4.52 -22.21 3.70
N LEU A 71 3.33 -22.72 3.37
CA LEU A 71 3.03 -24.16 3.37
C LEU A 71 3.97 -24.92 2.42
N LYS A 72 4.18 -24.42 1.20
CA LYS A 72 5.10 -25.03 0.23
C LYS A 72 6.54 -25.10 0.75
N LYS A 73 7.01 -24.09 1.49
CA LYS A 73 8.35 -24.10 2.13
C LYS A 73 8.48 -25.15 3.25
N MET A 74 7.37 -25.59 3.85
CA MET A 74 7.38 -26.67 4.85
C MET A 74 7.50 -28.05 4.23
N LEU A 75 7.19 -28.18 2.93
CA LEU A 75 7.27 -29.44 2.20
C LEU A 75 8.66 -29.60 1.56
N ARG A 76 9.40 -30.63 1.97
CA ARG A 76 10.72 -30.97 1.39
C ARG A 76 10.65 -32.08 0.36
N LYS A 77 9.75 -33.06 0.57
CA LYS A 77 9.55 -34.22 -0.31
C LYS A 77 8.05 -34.43 -0.55
N ARG A 78 7.68 -35.09 -1.65
CA ARG A 78 6.28 -35.36 -2.00
C ARG A 78 5.58 -36.35 -1.06
N GLU A 79 6.35 -37.13 -0.30
CA GLU A 79 5.81 -38.13 0.62
C GLU A 79 5.27 -37.49 1.91
N LYS A 80 4.06 -37.91 2.36
CA LYS A 80 3.50 -37.52 3.67
C LYS A 80 3.47 -35.98 3.89
N PRO A 81 2.87 -35.21 2.97
CA PRO A 81 2.88 -33.74 3.04
C PRO A 81 2.22 -33.20 4.31
N LEU A 82 1.11 -33.81 4.73
CA LEU A 82 0.41 -33.42 5.95
C LEU A 82 1.28 -33.61 7.21
N GLN A 83 1.96 -34.75 7.34
CA GLN A 83 2.84 -35.02 8.48
C GLN A 83 4.05 -34.07 8.49
N GLN A 84 4.62 -33.74 7.33
CA GLN A 84 5.70 -32.75 7.24
C GLN A 84 5.26 -31.37 7.76
N VAL A 85 4.10 -30.89 7.30
CA VAL A 85 3.54 -29.60 7.74
C VAL A 85 3.25 -29.61 9.24
N ILE A 86 2.59 -30.64 9.77
CA ILE A 86 2.27 -30.74 11.20
C ILE A 86 3.54 -30.73 12.06
N LYS A 87 4.56 -31.51 11.70
CA LYS A 87 5.85 -31.54 12.42
C LYS A 87 6.52 -30.16 12.41
N ARG A 88 6.54 -29.49 11.25
CA ARG A 88 7.16 -28.16 11.11
C ARG A 88 6.44 -27.07 11.88
N ILE A 89 5.10 -27.10 11.91
CA ILE A 89 4.29 -26.19 12.74
C ILE A 89 4.57 -26.45 14.23
N SER A 90 4.66 -27.71 14.64
CA SER A 90 4.97 -28.10 16.02
C SER A 90 6.33 -27.52 16.44
N GLU A 91 7.39 -27.74 15.65
CA GLU A 91 8.73 -27.18 15.89
C GLU A 91 8.71 -25.65 16.09
N GLY A 92 7.98 -24.92 15.24
CA GLY A 92 7.90 -23.45 15.32
C GLY A 92 7.21 -22.92 16.58
N ARG A 93 6.28 -23.69 17.18
CA ARG A 93 5.61 -23.31 18.44
C ARG A 93 6.55 -23.36 19.64
N PHE A 94 7.54 -24.25 19.63
CA PHE A 94 8.54 -24.34 20.70
C PHE A 94 9.52 -23.16 20.66
N ILE A 95 9.88 -22.67 19.46
CA ILE A 95 10.83 -21.56 19.29
C ILE A 95 10.21 -20.20 19.66
N LYS A 96 8.94 -19.96 19.31
CA LYS A 96 8.27 -18.66 19.53
C LYS A 96 8.03 -18.30 21.00
N LYS A 97 8.12 -19.25 21.93
CA LYS A 97 8.04 -18.97 23.38
C LYS A 97 9.24 -18.15 23.91
N VAL A 98 10.32 -18.03 23.13
CA VAL A 98 11.59 -17.41 23.58
C VAL A 98 11.76 -15.96 23.12
N ILE A 99 10.89 -15.45 22.24
CA ILE A 99 11.01 -14.08 21.71
C ILE A 99 10.01 -13.18 22.45
N PRO A 100 10.46 -12.11 23.15
CA PRO A 100 9.56 -11.19 23.81
C PRO A 100 8.64 -10.52 22.78
N THR A 101 7.34 -10.62 23.01
CA THR A 101 6.32 -9.90 22.26
C THR A 101 6.45 -8.40 22.57
N THR A 102 7.09 -7.66 21.67
CA THR A 102 7.10 -6.19 21.74
C THR A 102 5.71 -5.62 21.41
N SER A 103 5.41 -4.54 22.10
CA SER A 103 4.15 -3.83 22.27
C SER A 103 3.27 -3.64 21.02
N ASN A 104 1.96 -3.66 21.26
CA ASN A 104 0.92 -3.82 20.26
C ASN A 104 0.51 -2.52 19.52
N SER A 105 1.38 -1.51 19.41
CA SER A 105 1.03 -0.22 18.77
C SER A 105 2.20 0.58 18.15
N ALA A 106 3.44 0.14 18.30
CA ALA A 106 4.58 1.03 18.08
C ALA A 106 4.93 1.20 16.59
N VAL A 107 5.10 2.46 16.18
CA VAL A 107 5.88 2.82 14.99
C VAL A 107 7.34 2.52 15.31
N GLU A 108 8.00 1.70 14.51
CA GLU A 108 9.38 1.30 14.72
C GLU A 108 10.33 2.07 13.79
N LEU A 109 11.39 2.64 14.35
CA LEU A 109 12.42 3.38 13.62
C LEU A 109 13.65 2.50 13.43
N PHE A 110 14.19 2.46 12.21
CA PHE A 110 15.36 1.66 11.86
C PHE A 110 16.38 2.47 11.06
N GLN A 111 17.63 1.98 11.08
CA GLN A 111 18.76 2.57 10.34
C GLN A 111 19.00 4.04 10.73
N GLN A 112 19.36 4.26 12.00
CA GLN A 112 19.76 5.58 12.47
C GLN A 112 20.97 6.10 11.67
N HIS A 113 20.97 7.40 11.34
CA HIS A 113 22.05 8.06 10.63
C HIS A 113 22.16 9.54 11.01
N TYR A 114 23.17 10.20 10.45
CA TYR A 114 23.44 11.63 10.66
C TYR A 114 23.60 12.43 9.36
N GLU A 115 23.48 11.76 8.20
CA GLU A 115 23.76 12.32 6.86
C GLU A 115 22.52 12.87 6.14
N GLY A 116 21.36 12.90 6.80
CA GLY A 116 20.12 13.35 6.15
C GLY A 116 19.96 14.86 6.19
N PRO A 117 19.11 15.41 5.31
CA PRO A 117 18.80 16.83 5.34
C PRO A 117 18.10 17.20 6.65
N LEU A 118 18.46 18.37 7.19
CA LEU A 118 17.91 18.94 8.42
C LEU A 118 17.33 20.32 8.13
N LEU A 119 16.25 20.68 8.82
CA LEU A 119 15.77 22.06 8.86
C LEU A 119 16.59 22.85 9.89
N GLN A 120 16.86 24.13 9.62
CA GLN A 120 17.76 24.98 10.43
C GLN A 120 17.42 25.01 11.93
N ASN A 121 16.15 24.80 12.28
CA ASN A 121 15.67 24.85 13.66
C ASN A 121 15.70 23.50 14.39
N PHE A 122 16.27 22.45 13.78
CA PHE A 122 16.24 21.10 14.32
C PHE A 122 17.61 20.76 14.93
N THR A 123 17.72 20.82 16.26
CA THR A 123 18.93 20.47 17.01
C THR A 123 18.70 19.25 17.92
N GLY A 124 19.76 18.49 18.21
CA GLY A 124 19.68 17.34 19.15
C GLY A 124 18.81 16.16 18.71
N ILE A 125 18.56 16.02 17.41
CA ILE A 125 17.64 15.01 16.85
C ILE A 125 18.34 13.75 16.37
N SER A 126 17.62 12.63 16.46
CA SER A 126 18.03 11.37 15.82
C SER A 126 17.35 11.22 14.47
N GLN A 127 18.12 10.92 13.42
CA GLN A 127 17.60 10.73 12.06
C GLN A 127 17.57 9.24 11.69
N TYR A 128 16.61 8.82 10.88
CA TYR A 128 16.39 7.43 10.50
C TYR A 128 16.06 7.32 9.01
N LYS A 129 16.49 6.21 8.38
CA LYS A 129 16.18 5.94 6.96
C LYS A 129 14.87 5.18 6.77
N VAL A 130 14.36 4.52 7.81
CA VAL A 130 13.24 3.58 7.69
C VAL A 130 12.28 3.74 8.86
N VAL A 131 10.99 3.86 8.54
CA VAL A 131 9.87 3.77 9.48
C VAL A 131 9.04 2.55 9.14
N ARG A 132 8.77 1.70 10.12
CA ARG A 132 7.88 0.55 9.97
C ARG A 132 6.63 0.75 10.83
N THR A 133 5.48 0.56 10.20
CA THR A 133 4.20 0.42 10.88
C THR A 133 3.71 -1.03 10.74
N LYS A 134 2.63 -1.39 11.43
CA LYS A 134 1.97 -2.69 11.23
C LYS A 134 1.43 -2.89 9.80
N LYS A 135 1.10 -1.79 9.10
CA LYS A 135 0.44 -1.84 7.79
C LYS A 135 1.43 -1.72 6.63
N TYR A 136 2.46 -0.89 6.77
CA TYR A 136 3.39 -0.58 5.70
C TYR A 136 4.76 -0.12 6.23
N VAL A 137 5.76 -0.18 5.35
CA VAL A 137 7.11 0.34 5.59
C VAL A 137 7.32 1.57 4.71
N LEU A 138 7.86 2.64 5.29
CA LEU A 138 8.33 3.83 4.58
C LEU A 138 9.85 3.89 4.66
N LYS A 139 10.48 4.32 3.57
CA LYS A 139 11.93 4.51 3.48
C LYS A 139 12.22 5.89 2.90
N THR A 140 13.47 6.33 3.04
CA THR A 140 13.97 7.55 2.38
C THR A 140 14.32 7.32 0.90
N ARG A 141 14.36 6.06 0.45
CA ARG A 141 14.65 5.68 -0.93
C ARG A 141 13.41 5.11 -1.62
N GLU A 142 13.37 5.28 -2.93
CA GLU A 142 12.33 4.71 -3.79
C GLU A 142 12.32 3.18 -3.71
N PRO A 143 11.15 2.54 -3.92
CA PRO A 143 9.85 3.16 -4.20
C PRO A 143 9.04 3.55 -2.93
N ASP A 144 9.56 3.27 -1.73
CA ASP A 144 8.81 3.33 -0.47
C ASP A 144 8.78 4.72 0.18
N CYS A 145 9.01 5.80 -0.57
CA CYS A 145 9.19 7.15 -0.05
C CYS A 145 8.05 8.12 -0.39
N PHE A 146 6.92 7.65 -0.94
CA PHE A 146 5.80 8.51 -1.32
C PHE A 146 4.59 8.28 -0.41
N VAL A 147 3.99 9.37 0.07
CA VAL A 147 2.78 9.35 0.90
C VAL A 147 1.84 10.48 0.53
N GLN A 148 0.55 10.25 0.75
CA GLN A 148 -0.49 11.28 0.69
C GLN A 148 -0.80 11.75 2.11
N LEU A 149 -0.89 13.06 2.30
CA LEU A 149 -1.30 13.68 3.55
C LEU A 149 -2.83 13.80 3.63
N GLN A 150 -3.35 14.07 4.83
CA GLN A 150 -4.80 14.25 5.06
C GLN A 150 -5.42 15.40 4.26
N ASN A 151 -4.62 16.44 3.96
CA ASN A 151 -5.01 17.56 3.10
C ASN A 151 -4.90 17.24 1.58
N ASN A 152 -4.69 15.96 1.22
CA ASN A 152 -4.47 15.45 -0.12
C ASN A 152 -3.16 15.89 -0.80
N ASP A 153 -2.26 16.56 -0.10
CA ASP A 153 -0.92 16.84 -0.62
C ASP A 153 -0.11 15.56 -0.76
N ILE A 154 0.71 15.49 -1.81
CA ILE A 154 1.60 14.36 -2.05
C ILE A 154 3.03 14.79 -1.77
N ILE A 155 3.74 13.99 -0.98
CA ILE A 155 5.11 14.29 -0.56
C ILE A 155 6.05 13.13 -0.89
N LYS A 156 7.28 13.49 -1.28
CA LYS A 156 8.44 12.58 -1.36
C LYS A 156 9.27 12.73 -0.09
N ILE A 157 9.38 11.65 0.66
CA ILE A 157 10.12 11.58 1.92
C ILE A 157 11.61 11.44 1.62
N VAL A 158 12.42 12.22 2.34
CA VAL A 158 13.88 12.17 2.27
C VAL A 158 14.53 11.90 3.62
N ASN A 159 13.82 12.12 4.73
CA ASN A 159 14.34 11.85 6.08
C ASN A 159 13.24 11.62 7.11
N PHE A 160 13.57 10.92 8.20
CA PHE A 160 12.71 10.79 9.38
C PHE A 160 13.47 11.28 10.62
N ASN A 161 12.94 12.29 11.29
CA ASN A 161 13.57 12.89 12.45
C ASN A 161 12.75 12.59 13.70
N CYS A 162 13.41 12.06 14.73
CA CYS A 162 12.82 11.77 16.02
C CYS A 162 13.31 12.78 17.05
N PHE A 163 12.37 13.46 17.69
CA PHE A 163 12.58 14.38 18.80
C PHE A 163 12.27 13.68 20.10
N GLN A 164 13.19 13.77 21.05
CA GLN A 164 13.02 13.23 22.40
C GLN A 164 12.52 14.36 23.31
N ASN A 165 11.25 14.28 23.72
CA ASN A 165 10.64 15.18 24.70
C ASN A 165 10.34 14.40 25.98
N GLY A 166 11.39 14.12 26.77
CA GLY A 166 11.27 13.29 27.98
C GLY A 166 10.85 11.85 27.65
N ASN A 167 9.69 11.42 28.15
CA ASN A 167 9.16 10.07 27.89
C ASN A 167 8.44 9.92 26.53
N ASN A 168 8.22 11.03 25.79
CA ASN A 168 7.52 11.00 24.52
C ASN A 168 8.49 11.25 23.36
N SER A 169 8.39 10.39 22.33
CA SER A 169 9.09 10.54 21.06
C SER A 169 8.14 11.10 20.00
N GLU A 170 8.47 12.25 19.42
CA GLU A 170 7.74 12.81 18.28
C GLU A 170 8.49 12.48 16.99
N ILE A 171 7.77 11.96 15.98
CA ILE A 171 8.34 11.62 14.67
C ILE A 171 7.88 12.66 13.66
N LYS A 172 8.85 13.39 13.08
CA LYS A 172 8.64 14.29 11.95
C LYS A 172 9.21 13.70 10.68
N ILE A 173 8.48 13.85 9.60
CA ILE A 173 8.85 13.40 8.26
C ILE A 173 9.33 14.61 7.49
N LEU A 174 10.52 14.52 6.91
CA LEU A 174 11.05 15.58 6.06
C LEU A 174 10.99 15.13 4.61
N GLY A 175 10.62 16.06 3.74
CA GLY A 175 10.34 15.76 2.36
C GLY A 175 10.10 17.00 1.51
N TYR A 176 9.76 16.72 0.26
CA TYR A 176 9.39 17.71 -0.73
C TYR A 176 7.95 17.44 -1.16
N LYS A 177 7.12 18.48 -1.15
CA LYS A 177 5.74 18.43 -1.63
C LYS A 177 5.72 18.63 -3.15
N PHE A 178 4.90 17.86 -3.86
CA PHE A 178 4.60 18.12 -5.27
C PHE A 178 3.62 19.29 -5.38
N LEU A 179 3.98 20.31 -6.15
CA LEU A 179 3.18 21.53 -6.28
C LEU A 179 2.10 21.41 -7.36
N GLU A 180 2.35 20.56 -8.36
CA GLU A 180 1.42 20.30 -9.45
C GLU A 180 1.03 18.82 -9.48
N GLN A 181 -0.27 18.59 -9.34
CA GLN A 181 -0.89 17.30 -9.52
C GLN A 181 -2.15 17.46 -10.37
N SER A 182 -2.41 16.49 -11.24
CA SER A 182 -3.60 16.46 -12.09
C SER A 182 -4.20 15.06 -12.17
N ASN A 183 -5.41 14.93 -12.71
CA ASN A 183 -5.98 13.63 -13.05
C ASN A 183 -5.08 12.95 -14.11
N PHE A 184 -4.72 11.69 -13.88
CA PHE A 184 -4.01 10.86 -14.86
C PHE A 184 -4.94 10.43 -16.00
N PHE A 185 -6.23 10.23 -15.70
CA PHE A 185 -7.29 10.03 -16.69
C PHE A 185 -8.61 10.64 -16.19
N ASN A 186 -9.50 10.99 -17.12
CA ASN A 186 -10.82 11.57 -16.83
C ASN A 186 -11.99 10.65 -17.21
N SER A 187 -11.71 9.56 -17.93
CA SER A 187 -12.72 8.57 -18.34
C SER A 187 -12.24 7.19 -17.89
N PRO A 188 -13.10 6.35 -17.31
CA PRO A 188 -14.56 6.51 -17.13
C PRO A 188 -14.98 7.40 -15.94
N CYS A 189 -14.04 7.80 -15.10
CA CYS A 189 -14.18 8.81 -14.06
C CYS A 189 -12.87 9.59 -13.91
N GLU A 190 -12.90 10.67 -13.15
CA GLU A 190 -11.67 11.37 -12.75
C GLU A 190 -10.80 10.48 -11.87
N SER A 191 -9.54 10.30 -12.24
CA SER A 191 -8.62 9.42 -11.52
C SER A 191 -8.40 9.83 -10.07
N SER A 192 -8.53 11.13 -9.75
CA SER A 192 -8.46 11.65 -8.38
C SER A 192 -9.55 11.08 -7.46
N PHE A 193 -10.71 10.70 -8.01
CA PHE A 193 -11.76 9.99 -7.26
C PHE A 193 -11.24 8.66 -6.67
N LEU A 194 -10.33 8.00 -7.39
CA LEU A 194 -9.66 6.77 -6.96
C LEU A 194 -8.34 7.04 -6.21
N GLY A 195 -8.01 8.30 -5.95
CA GLY A 195 -6.73 8.73 -5.37
C GLY A 195 -5.53 8.59 -6.31
N ILE A 196 -5.78 8.49 -7.62
CA ILE A 196 -4.74 8.35 -8.65
C ILE A 196 -4.41 9.71 -9.23
N PHE A 197 -3.13 10.08 -9.23
CA PHE A 197 -2.66 11.40 -9.67
C PHE A 197 -1.48 11.30 -10.62
N ASP A 198 -1.45 12.17 -11.64
CA ASP A 198 -0.26 12.49 -12.43
C ASP A 198 0.52 13.60 -11.73
N LEU A 199 1.82 13.37 -11.50
CA LEU A 199 2.71 14.28 -10.80
C LEU A 199 3.76 14.85 -11.73
N ASN A 200 3.95 16.17 -11.65
CA ASN A 200 5.08 16.85 -12.29
C ASN A 200 6.31 16.83 -11.37
N CYS A 201 7.30 16.01 -11.71
CA CYS A 201 8.50 15.83 -10.90
C CYS A 201 9.46 17.03 -10.93
N SER A 202 9.29 17.96 -11.88
CA SER A 202 10.14 19.15 -11.98
C SER A 202 9.71 20.28 -11.02
N LYS A 203 8.50 20.21 -10.44
CA LYS A 203 7.94 21.27 -9.59
C LYS A 203 7.65 20.74 -8.19
N MET A 204 8.65 20.88 -7.33
CA MET A 204 8.59 20.48 -5.93
C MET A 204 8.81 21.69 -5.02
N SER A 205 8.26 21.64 -3.81
CA SER A 205 8.48 22.65 -2.78
C SER A 205 9.93 22.64 -2.29
N THR A 206 10.28 23.64 -1.47
CA THR A 206 11.44 23.53 -0.58
C THR A 206 11.24 22.45 0.47
N LEU A 207 12.34 22.02 1.10
CA LEU A 207 12.31 21.03 2.16
C LEU A 207 11.38 21.49 3.28
N SER A 208 10.42 20.64 3.64
CA SER A 208 9.44 20.91 4.69
C SER A 208 9.32 19.70 5.61
N ALA A 209 8.71 19.90 6.78
CA ALA A 209 8.48 18.84 7.77
C ALA A 209 7.00 18.71 8.11
N TRP A 210 6.56 17.47 8.28
CA TRP A 210 5.19 17.10 8.65
C TRP A 210 5.19 16.10 9.80
N THR A 211 4.09 16.04 10.54
CA THR A 211 3.92 15.05 11.62
C THR A 211 3.55 13.70 11.04
N PHE A 212 4.02 12.61 11.65
CA PHE A 212 3.66 11.25 11.20
C PHE A 212 2.14 10.98 11.18
N SER A 213 1.38 11.62 12.07
CA SER A 213 -0.10 11.52 12.13
C SER A 213 -0.82 12.13 10.93
N GLU A 214 -0.16 13.01 10.17
CA GLU A 214 -0.74 13.66 8.99
C GLU A 214 -0.76 12.75 7.76
N ILE A 215 -0.07 11.60 7.79
CA ILE A 215 -0.11 10.62 6.70
C ILE A 215 -1.51 10.01 6.62
N LYS A 216 -2.17 10.20 5.47
CA LYS A 216 -3.41 9.50 5.11
C LYS A 216 -3.10 8.08 4.64
N CYS A 217 -2.21 7.93 3.65
CA CYS A 217 -1.83 6.63 3.10
C CYS A 217 -0.45 6.65 2.44
N LYS A 218 0.12 5.45 2.28
CA LYS A 218 1.30 5.22 1.45
C LYS A 218 0.89 5.16 -0.02
N LEU A 219 1.72 5.72 -0.90
CA LEU A 219 1.50 5.70 -2.34
C LEU A 219 2.47 4.75 -3.04
N VAL A 220 2.00 4.11 -4.10
CA VAL A 220 2.85 3.47 -5.09
C VAL A 220 3.21 4.50 -6.14
N TYR A 221 4.49 4.57 -6.51
CA TYR A 221 5.01 5.52 -7.49
C TYR A 221 5.49 4.78 -8.73
N MET A 222 5.00 5.21 -9.90
CA MET A 222 5.35 4.65 -11.20
C MET A 222 5.81 5.75 -12.15
N PRO A 223 7.12 5.87 -12.43
CA PRO A 223 7.62 6.79 -13.45
C PRO A 223 7.30 6.26 -14.85
N TYR A 224 6.84 7.12 -15.75
CA TYR A 224 6.52 6.73 -17.14
C TYR A 224 7.01 7.73 -18.20
N SER A 225 7.49 8.91 -17.79
CA SER A 225 8.22 9.84 -18.66
C SER A 225 9.23 10.63 -17.82
N ALA A 226 10.15 11.35 -18.47
CA ALA A 226 11.27 12.02 -17.82
C ALA A 226 10.87 12.90 -16.61
N ASN A 227 9.73 13.61 -16.71
CA ASN A 227 9.26 14.53 -15.66
C ASN A 227 7.86 14.19 -15.14
N LYS A 228 7.28 13.06 -15.54
CA LYS A 228 5.94 12.66 -15.09
C LYS A 228 5.93 11.28 -14.45
N SER A 229 5.07 11.16 -13.45
CA SER A 229 4.90 9.91 -12.73
C SER A 229 3.48 9.79 -12.23
N VAL A 230 2.96 8.58 -12.27
CA VAL A 230 1.65 8.27 -11.68
C VAL A 230 1.87 7.79 -10.27
N VAL A 231 1.04 8.29 -9.36
CA VAL A 231 0.91 7.70 -8.04
C VAL A 231 -0.51 7.23 -7.78
N TYR A 232 -0.64 6.20 -6.95
CA TYR A 232 -1.93 5.68 -6.52
C TYR A 232 -1.82 5.10 -5.11
N PRO A 233 -2.92 5.05 -4.33
CA PRO A 233 -2.90 4.60 -2.96
C PRO A 233 -2.55 3.12 -2.89
N LEU A 234 -1.62 2.78 -1.99
CA LEU A 234 -1.35 1.38 -1.67
C LEU A 234 -2.55 0.83 -0.89
N LEU A 235 -3.37 0.03 -1.57
CA LEU A 235 -4.51 -0.66 -0.98
C LEU A 235 -4.01 -1.80 -0.08
N HIS A 236 -4.22 -1.69 1.23
CA HIS A 236 -4.06 -2.79 2.19
C HIS A 236 -5.36 -2.96 2.99
#